data_AF-A0A9R1CUK5-F1
#
_entry.id   AF-A0A9R1CUK5-F1
#
_cell.length_a   1.000
_cell.length_b   1.000
_cell.length_c   1.000
_cell.angle_alpha   90.00
_cell.angle_beta   90.00
_cell.angle_gamma   90.00
#
_symmetry.space_group_name_H-M   'P 1'
#
loop_
_entity.id
_entity.type
_entity.pdbx_description
1 polymer ?
#
loop_
_entity_poly.entity_id
_entity_poly.type
_entity_poly.pdbx_seq_one_letter_code
_entity_poly.pdbx_strand_id
1 'polypeptide(L)'
;MQQITSNPRIKSIIDDDLSKLLDKKEVLNWKSPLKKDNNYSEHRLNSKESIKLLFGNVQEASESFKTFWPQQSPVWDGIAVSNERDLFLFEGKSHKSETRTSTKAHNGEHLINQSLSMVASKFGVTYPNVKKNWEGKYYQLANRIAFAWKMKEMLSITSAKYNNVYMIFLNPTLTSYFA
;
A
#
# COMPACT_ATOMS: atom_id res chain seq x y z
N MET A 1 14.55 12.47 0.38
CA MET A 1 13.88 11.53 1.31
C MET A 1 14.71 10.25 1.31
N GLN A 2 15.37 9.90 2.42
CA GLN A 2 16.09 8.61 2.49
C GLN A 2 15.05 7.49 2.46
N GLN A 3 15.23 6.51 1.57
CA GLN A 3 14.29 5.40 1.40
C GLN A 3 14.34 4.47 2.61
N ILE A 4 13.17 4.05 3.10
CA ILE A 4 12.97 3.22 4.30
C ILE A 4 13.94 2.01 4.35
N THR A 5 14.20 1.39 3.20
CA THR A 5 15.01 0.17 3.08
C THR A 5 16.52 0.40 2.94
N SER A 6 16.95 1.64 2.68
CA SER A 6 18.37 1.99 2.51
C SER A 6 19.09 2.25 3.83
N ASN A 7 18.34 2.43 4.92
CA ASN A 7 18.90 2.69 6.25
C ASN A 7 18.64 1.49 7.19
N PRO A 8 19.68 0.70 7.55
CA PRO A 8 19.52 -0.49 8.38
C PRO A 8 18.99 -0.18 9.80
N ARG A 9 19.23 1.04 10.30
CA ARG A 9 18.69 1.50 11.60
C ARG A 9 17.17 1.72 11.53
N ILE A 10 16.67 2.27 10.43
CA ILE A 10 15.22 2.44 10.20
C ILE A 10 14.54 1.08 10.15
N LYS A 11 15.13 0.13 9.42
CA LYS A 11 14.62 -1.24 9.35
C LYS A 11 14.53 -1.89 10.74
N SER A 12 15.58 -1.80 11.55
CA SER A 12 15.59 -2.38 12.91
C SER A 12 14.50 -1.77 13.80
N ILE A 13 14.31 -0.44 13.75
CA ILE A 13 13.28 0.24 14.55
C ILE A 13 11.89 -0.22 14.11
N ILE A 14 11.64 -0.32 12.80
CA ILE A 14 10.36 -0.80 12.27
C ILE A 14 10.10 -2.24 12.71
N ASP A 15 11.10 -3.13 12.59
CA ASP A 15 10.98 -4.53 12.97
C ASP A 15 10.67 -4.68 14.48
N ASP A 16 11.32 -3.89 15.34
CA ASP A 16 11.11 -3.90 16.80
C ASP A 16 9.74 -3.33 17.19
N ASP A 17 9.34 -2.19 16.63
CA ASP A 17 8.06 -1.54 16.95
C ASP A 17 6.87 -2.34 16.42
N LEU A 18 7.00 -2.94 15.24
CA LEU A 18 5.97 -3.86 14.72
C LEU A 18 5.87 -5.12 15.57
N SER A 19 7.00 -5.66 16.02
CA SER A 19 6.97 -6.85 16.87
C SER A 19 6.24 -6.58 18.19
N LYS A 20 6.41 -5.40 18.77
CA LYS A 20 5.66 -4.96 19.95
C LYS A 20 4.19 -4.72 19.63
N LEU A 21 3.88 -4.03 18.53
CA LEU A 21 2.51 -3.70 18.15
C LEU A 21 1.66 -4.95 17.90
N LEU A 22 2.26 -5.97 17.30
CA LEU A 22 1.58 -7.22 16.95
C LEU A 22 1.68 -8.28 18.06
N ASP A 23 2.39 -7.99 19.15
CA ASP A 23 2.71 -8.92 20.24
C ASP A 23 3.30 -10.26 19.74
N LYS A 24 4.11 -10.17 18.68
CA LYS A 24 4.77 -11.32 18.05
C LYS A 24 6.05 -10.88 17.36
N LYS A 25 7.10 -11.70 17.43
CA LYS A 25 8.37 -11.40 16.75
C LYS A 25 8.21 -11.55 15.24
N GLU A 26 8.13 -10.43 14.53
CA GLU A 26 8.05 -10.41 13.07
C GLU A 26 9.43 -10.18 12.46
N VAL A 27 9.83 -11.07 11.56
CA VAL A 27 11.02 -10.85 10.72
C VAL A 27 10.55 -10.46 9.33
N LEU A 28 10.78 -9.20 8.96
CA LEU A 28 10.33 -8.66 7.68
C LEU A 28 11.33 -8.91 6.54
N ASN A 29 10.85 -9.61 5.52
CA ASN A 29 11.51 -9.73 4.24
C ASN A 29 11.03 -8.60 3.33
N TRP A 30 11.81 -7.53 3.29
CA TRP A 30 11.54 -6.36 2.43
C TRP A 30 11.58 -6.77 0.97
N LYS A 31 10.51 -6.42 0.25
CA LYS A 31 10.30 -6.69 -1.17
C LYS A 31 10.49 -5.44 -2.02
N SER A 32 10.26 -4.26 -1.44
CA SER A 32 10.48 -2.98 -2.11
C SER A 32 10.65 -1.85 -1.08
N PRO A 33 11.45 -0.81 -1.40
CA PRO A 33 12.38 -0.78 -2.52
C PRO A 33 13.65 -1.60 -2.25
N LEU A 34 14.19 -2.31 -3.24
CA LEU A 34 15.46 -3.07 -3.09
C LEU A 34 16.54 -2.50 -4.02
N LYS A 35 17.77 -2.35 -3.50
CA LYS A 35 18.92 -1.79 -4.24
C LYS A 35 19.21 -2.55 -5.54
N LYS A 36 19.16 -3.89 -5.48
CA LYS A 36 19.57 -4.79 -6.57
C LYS A 36 18.56 -4.89 -7.71
N ASP A 37 17.28 -4.58 -7.47
CA ASP A 37 16.23 -4.88 -8.45
C ASP A 37 15.97 -3.71 -9.42
N ASN A 38 16.11 -2.46 -8.97
CA ASN A 38 15.81 -1.27 -9.79
C ASN A 38 16.33 0.08 -9.22
N ASN A 39 17.51 0.13 -8.60
CA ASN A 39 18.01 1.35 -7.93
C ASN A 39 17.03 1.93 -6.90
N TYR A 40 16.35 1.05 -6.15
CA TYR A 40 15.35 1.43 -5.15
C TYR A 40 14.12 2.15 -5.69
N SER A 41 13.68 1.83 -6.91
CA SER A 41 12.44 2.42 -7.43
C SER A 41 11.26 1.98 -6.55
N GLU A 42 10.37 2.93 -6.27
CA GLU A 42 9.15 2.68 -5.51
C GLU A 42 8.14 1.92 -6.39
N HIS A 43 7.34 1.04 -5.77
CA HIS A 43 6.49 0.11 -6.52
C HIS A 43 5.00 0.46 -6.48
N ARG A 44 4.36 0.22 -7.62
CA ARG A 44 2.91 0.21 -7.82
C ARG A 44 2.39 -1.22 -7.73
N LEU A 45 1.40 -1.47 -6.87
CA LEU A 45 0.89 -2.84 -6.66
C LEU A 45 0.28 -3.48 -7.92
N ASN A 46 -0.27 -2.68 -8.83
CA ASN A 46 -0.80 -3.16 -10.11
C ASN A 46 0.23 -3.21 -11.25
N SER A 47 1.52 -3.01 -10.96
CA SER A 47 2.60 -3.20 -11.95
C SER A 47 2.83 -4.68 -12.23
N LYS A 48 3.33 -5.02 -13.41
CA LYS A 48 3.65 -6.42 -13.76
C LYS A 48 4.69 -7.01 -12.81
N GLU A 49 5.66 -6.18 -12.41
CA GLU A 49 6.76 -6.54 -11.52
C GLU A 49 6.24 -6.86 -10.12
N SER A 50 5.39 -5.99 -9.55
CA SER A 50 4.77 -6.26 -8.24
C SER A 50 3.80 -7.43 -8.29
N ILE A 51 3.03 -7.58 -9.37
CA ILE A 51 2.14 -8.73 -9.53
C ILE A 51 2.96 -10.02 -9.57
N LYS A 52 4.05 -10.05 -10.35
CA LYS A 52 4.97 -11.19 -10.41
C LYS A 52 5.62 -11.47 -9.05
N LEU A 53 6.04 -10.43 -8.35
CA LEU A 53 6.70 -10.54 -7.05
C LEU A 53 5.78 -11.07 -5.95
N LEU A 54 4.52 -10.62 -5.94
CA LEU A 54 3.56 -10.93 -4.87
C LEU A 54 2.72 -12.17 -5.18
N PHE A 55 2.44 -12.43 -6.46
CA PHE A 55 1.52 -13.49 -6.90
C PHE A 55 2.20 -14.54 -7.80
N GLY A 56 3.47 -14.38 -8.16
CA GLY A 56 4.20 -15.33 -9.02
C GLY A 56 3.99 -15.04 -10.51
N ASN A 57 2.94 -15.57 -11.13
CA ASN A 57 2.52 -15.18 -12.48
C ASN A 57 1.08 -15.65 -12.69
N VAL A 58 0.13 -14.78 -12.35
CA VAL A 58 -1.28 -15.11 -12.38
C VAL A 58 -1.98 -14.08 -13.25
N GLN A 59 -2.40 -14.49 -14.44
CA GLN A 59 -3.14 -13.67 -15.38
C GLN A 59 -4.39 -13.06 -14.73
N GLU A 60 -5.05 -13.82 -13.85
CA GLU A 60 -6.20 -13.39 -13.05
C GLU A 60 -5.87 -12.19 -12.13
N ALA A 61 -4.67 -12.10 -11.54
CA ALA A 61 -4.29 -10.94 -10.73
C ALA A 61 -4.15 -9.68 -11.59
N SER A 62 -3.56 -9.81 -12.77
CA SER A 62 -3.44 -8.71 -13.73
C SER A 62 -4.81 -8.22 -14.20
N GLU A 63 -5.71 -9.13 -14.53
CA GLU A 63 -7.08 -8.81 -14.95
C GLU A 63 -7.88 -8.17 -13.81
N SER A 64 -7.77 -8.72 -12.60
CA SER A 64 -8.41 -8.20 -11.39
C SER A 64 -7.96 -6.77 -11.03
N PHE A 65 -6.69 -6.43 -11.25
CA PHE A 65 -6.22 -5.05 -11.08
C PHE A 65 -6.65 -4.11 -12.21
N LYS A 66 -6.71 -4.59 -13.47
CA LYS A 66 -7.15 -3.77 -14.61
C LYS A 66 -8.60 -3.31 -14.49
N THR A 67 -9.47 -4.15 -13.93
CA THR A 67 -10.89 -3.81 -13.67
C THR A 67 -11.10 -3.04 -12.37
N PHE A 68 -10.04 -2.85 -11.57
CA PHE A 68 -10.11 -2.14 -10.29
C PHE A 68 -9.45 -0.76 -10.35
N TRP A 69 -8.33 -0.59 -11.04
CA TRP A 69 -7.63 0.70 -11.05
C TRP A 69 -6.93 0.94 -12.39
N PRO A 70 -6.87 2.19 -12.87
CA PRO A 70 -6.05 2.53 -14.03
C PRO A 70 -4.58 2.18 -13.77
N GLN A 71 -3.81 2.07 -14.85
CA GLN A 71 -2.38 1.69 -14.80
C GLN A 71 -1.57 2.56 -13.84
N GLN A 72 -1.95 3.83 -13.67
CA GLN A 72 -1.35 4.73 -12.69
C GLN A 72 -1.98 4.54 -11.31
N SER A 73 -1.43 3.58 -10.55
CA SER A 73 -1.81 3.35 -9.16
C SER A 73 -0.93 4.07 -8.16
N PRO A 74 -1.35 4.11 -6.88
CA PRO A 74 -0.54 4.64 -5.80
C PRO A 74 0.80 3.89 -5.66
N VAL A 75 1.85 4.66 -5.46
CA VAL A 75 3.23 4.18 -5.26
C VAL A 75 3.48 4.01 -3.77
N TRP A 76 3.99 2.86 -3.32
CA TRP A 76 4.21 2.61 -1.89
C TRP A 76 5.67 2.85 -1.50
N ASP A 77 5.87 3.44 -0.32
CA ASP A 77 7.19 3.75 0.22
C ASP A 77 7.93 2.50 0.69
N GLY A 78 7.18 1.44 1.03
CA GLY A 78 7.74 0.13 1.34
C GLY A 78 6.73 -1.00 1.21
N ILE A 79 7.24 -2.18 0.85
CA ILE A 79 6.48 -3.44 0.83
C ILE A 79 7.35 -4.51 1.49
N ALA A 80 6.80 -5.23 2.46
CA ALA A 80 7.48 -6.35 3.09
C ALA A 80 6.54 -7.54 3.28
N VAL A 81 7.13 -8.73 3.37
CA VAL A 81 6.42 -9.96 3.70
C VAL A 81 7.11 -10.59 4.90
N SER A 82 6.37 -10.94 5.93
CA SER A 82 6.98 -11.60 7.07
C SER A 82 7.18 -13.10 6.86
N ASN A 83 7.94 -13.72 7.76
CA ASN A 83 8.12 -15.18 7.77
C ASN A 83 6.80 -15.93 7.98
N GLU A 84 5.86 -15.35 8.74
CA GLU A 84 4.48 -15.83 8.91
C GLU A 84 3.58 -15.53 7.72
N ARG A 85 4.17 -15.05 6.62
CA ARG A 85 3.49 -14.70 5.37
C ARG A 85 2.41 -13.62 5.53
N ASP A 86 2.59 -12.69 6.45
CA ASP A 86 1.77 -11.48 6.45
C ASP A 86 2.35 -10.46 5.47
N LEU A 87 1.50 -9.78 4.70
CA LEU A 87 1.89 -8.71 3.79
C LEU A 87 1.81 -7.35 4.50
N PHE A 88 2.87 -6.55 4.39
CA PHE A 88 2.96 -5.21 4.96
C PHE A 88 3.15 -4.17 3.85
N LEU A 89 2.29 -3.15 3.85
CA LEU A 89 2.33 -2.00 2.95
C LEU A 89 2.63 -0.74 3.78
N PHE A 90 3.74 -0.07 3.49
CA PHE A 90 4.23 1.08 4.25
C PHE A 90 4.01 2.39 3.50
N GLU A 91 3.47 3.38 4.20
CA GLU A 91 3.39 4.77 3.75
C GLU A 91 4.17 5.66 4.74
N GLY A 92 5.17 6.38 4.25
CA GLY A 92 6.04 7.29 4.98
C GLY A 92 5.60 8.75 4.96
N LYS A 93 4.37 9.05 4.50
CA LYS A 93 3.87 10.43 4.45
C LYS A 93 3.62 10.99 5.83
N SER A 94 4.36 12.05 6.12
CA SER A 94 4.77 12.44 7.44
C SER A 94 3.88 13.51 8.08
N HIS A 95 2.99 14.13 7.30
CA HIS A 95 2.12 15.19 7.80
C HIS A 95 0.65 15.01 7.40
N LYS A 96 -0.27 15.25 8.35
CA LYS A 96 -1.73 15.24 8.15
C LYS A 96 -2.19 16.18 7.02
N SER A 97 -1.37 17.13 6.60
CA SER A 97 -1.58 18.02 5.47
C SER A 97 -1.32 17.35 4.12
N GLU A 98 -0.37 16.42 4.03
CA GLU A 98 -0.01 15.72 2.78
C GLU A 98 -1.05 14.66 2.40
N THR A 99 -1.79 14.13 3.37
CA THR A 99 -2.94 13.24 3.12
C THR A 99 -4.18 13.98 2.63
N ARG A 100 -4.20 15.32 2.72
CA ARG A 100 -5.28 16.17 2.22
C ARG A 100 -5.00 16.62 0.80
N THR A 101 -5.38 15.79 -0.16
CA THR A 101 -5.30 16.12 -1.59
C THR A 101 -6.54 15.61 -2.29
N SER A 102 -6.91 16.25 -3.39
CA SER A 102 -7.95 15.79 -4.32
C SER A 102 -7.34 14.99 -5.46
N THR A 103 -8.17 14.21 -6.16
CA THR A 103 -7.74 13.57 -7.40
C THR A 103 -7.22 14.59 -8.41
N LYS A 104 -6.13 14.24 -9.11
CA LYS A 104 -5.58 14.96 -10.27
C LYS A 104 -5.60 14.09 -11.54
N ALA A 105 -6.27 12.94 -11.48
CA ALA A 105 -6.30 12.00 -12.59
C ALA A 105 -7.33 12.46 -13.62
N HIS A 106 -6.88 12.77 -14.84
CA HIS A 106 -7.77 13.09 -15.96
C HIS A 106 -8.14 11.84 -16.78
N ASN A 107 -7.25 10.85 -16.84
CA ASN A 107 -7.50 9.56 -17.51
C ASN A 107 -7.80 8.47 -16.48
N GLY A 108 -8.93 7.78 -16.65
CA GLY A 108 -9.34 6.69 -15.75
C GLY A 108 -10.04 7.13 -14.47
N GLU A 109 -10.44 8.40 -14.35
CA GLU A 109 -11.15 8.95 -13.20
C GLU A 109 -12.44 8.17 -12.88
N HIS A 110 -13.20 7.79 -13.91
CA HIS A 110 -14.42 7.00 -13.72
C HIS A 110 -14.15 5.68 -12.98
N LEU A 111 -13.10 4.95 -13.38
CA LEU A 111 -12.71 3.70 -12.75
C LEU A 111 -12.22 3.92 -11.31
N ILE A 112 -11.46 5.00 -11.07
CA ILE A 112 -11.03 5.40 -9.73
C ILE A 112 -12.25 5.64 -8.83
N ASN A 113 -13.19 6.49 -9.25
CA ASN A 113 -14.38 6.85 -8.47
C ASN A 113 -15.28 5.64 -8.22
N GLN A 114 -15.45 4.77 -9.24
CA GLN A 114 -16.18 3.51 -9.10
C GLN A 114 -15.54 2.61 -8.04
N SER A 115 -14.22 2.43 -8.09
CA SER A 115 -13.50 1.58 -7.14
C SER A 115 -13.46 2.15 -5.73
N LEU A 116 -13.26 3.46 -5.59
CA LEU A 116 -13.35 4.14 -4.29
C LEU A 116 -14.75 3.99 -3.70
N SER A 117 -15.81 4.20 -4.49
CA SER A 117 -17.20 4.04 -4.05
C SER A 117 -17.51 2.60 -3.64
N MET A 118 -17.08 1.64 -4.44
CA MET A 118 -17.27 0.23 -4.17
C MET A 118 -16.58 -0.19 -2.86
N VAL A 119 -15.32 0.21 -2.65
CA VAL A 119 -14.62 -0.07 -1.39
C VAL A 119 -15.25 0.67 -0.23
N ALA A 120 -15.54 1.97 -0.37
CA ALA A 120 -16.16 2.78 0.67
C ALA A 120 -17.49 2.18 1.16
N SER A 121 -18.28 1.59 0.26
CA SER A 121 -19.52 0.91 0.61
C SER A 121 -19.30 -0.31 1.52
N LYS A 122 -18.15 -1.01 1.40
CA LYS A 122 -17.77 -2.12 2.29
C LYS A 122 -17.48 -1.66 3.72
N PHE A 123 -17.21 -0.36 3.90
CA PHE A 123 -17.03 0.30 5.19
C PHE A 123 -18.26 1.11 5.62
N GLY A 124 -19.41 0.94 4.96
CA GLY A 124 -20.65 1.65 5.28
C GLY A 124 -20.66 3.14 4.90
N VAL A 125 -19.72 3.59 4.08
CA VAL A 125 -19.65 4.98 3.61
C VAL A 125 -20.40 5.13 2.29
N THR A 126 -21.37 6.02 2.25
CA THR A 126 -22.25 6.26 1.09
C THR A 126 -22.10 7.67 0.51
N TYR A 127 -22.71 7.92 -0.65
CA TYR A 127 -22.83 9.28 -1.18
C TYR A 127 -23.71 10.15 -0.26
N PRO A 128 -23.43 11.46 -0.12
CA PRO A 128 -22.38 12.23 -0.79
C PRO A 128 -21.01 12.18 -0.07
N ASN A 129 -20.88 11.43 1.03
CA ASN A 129 -19.66 11.37 1.83
C ASN A 129 -18.48 10.75 1.07
N VAL A 130 -18.74 9.80 0.19
CA VAL A 130 -17.72 9.27 -0.74
C VAL A 130 -17.11 10.40 -1.58
N LYS A 131 -17.95 11.16 -2.29
CA LYS A 131 -17.50 12.29 -3.11
C LYS A 131 -16.72 13.34 -2.31
N LYS A 132 -17.28 13.75 -1.16
CA LYS A 132 -16.67 14.80 -0.33
C LYS A 132 -15.35 14.38 0.29
N ASN A 133 -15.29 13.15 0.82
CA ASN A 133 -14.16 12.72 1.66
C ASN A 133 -13.20 11.81 0.90
N TRP A 134 -13.67 10.78 0.20
CA TRP A 134 -12.83 9.79 -0.47
C TRP A 134 -12.35 10.27 -1.84
N GLU A 135 -13.22 10.81 -2.69
CA GLU A 135 -12.82 11.35 -4.01
C GLU A 135 -12.21 12.76 -3.87
N GLY A 136 -12.62 13.48 -2.82
CA GLY A 136 -12.21 14.85 -2.51
C GLY A 136 -11.10 14.93 -1.45
N LYS A 137 -11.49 15.25 -0.21
CA LYS A 137 -10.56 15.75 0.84
C LYS A 137 -9.42 14.80 1.21
N TYR A 138 -9.63 13.50 1.16
CA TYR A 138 -8.71 12.47 1.67
C TYR A 138 -8.35 11.45 0.60
N TYR A 139 -8.31 11.87 -0.68
CA TYR A 139 -8.10 10.98 -1.82
C TYR A 139 -6.89 10.07 -1.69
N GLN A 140 -5.74 10.60 -1.25
CA GLN A 140 -4.55 9.76 -1.06
C GLN A 140 -4.75 8.67 -0.02
N LEU A 141 -5.41 8.97 1.10
CA LEU A 141 -5.69 7.98 2.14
C LEU A 141 -6.73 6.96 1.65
N ALA A 142 -7.79 7.42 1.01
CA ALA A 142 -8.83 6.59 0.41
C ALA A 142 -8.23 5.61 -0.61
N ASN A 143 -7.29 6.07 -1.43
CA ASN A 143 -6.54 5.23 -2.35
C ASN A 143 -5.74 4.13 -1.64
N ARG A 144 -5.04 4.44 -0.53
CA ARG A 144 -4.29 3.42 0.22
C ARG A 144 -5.21 2.36 0.82
N ILE A 145 -6.33 2.79 1.39
CA ILE A 145 -7.35 1.90 1.91
C ILE A 145 -7.91 1.01 0.80
N ALA A 146 -8.23 1.58 -0.37
CA ALA A 146 -8.72 0.85 -1.52
C ALA A 146 -7.75 -0.24 -1.98
N PHE A 147 -6.45 0.07 -2.04
CA PHE A 147 -5.43 -0.93 -2.39
C PHE A 147 -5.20 -1.97 -1.29
N ALA A 148 -5.25 -1.60 -0.01
CA ALA A 148 -5.16 -2.57 1.09
C ALA A 148 -6.35 -3.55 1.06
N TRP A 149 -7.56 -3.04 0.82
CA TRP A 149 -8.75 -3.85 0.62
C TRP A 149 -8.60 -4.77 -0.60
N LYS A 150 -8.13 -4.22 -1.73
CA LYS A 150 -7.91 -5.00 -2.95
C LYS A 150 -6.92 -6.14 -2.72
N MET A 151 -5.83 -5.88 -2.00
CA MET A 151 -4.87 -6.94 -1.65
C MET A 151 -5.52 -8.03 -0.80
N LYS A 152 -6.38 -7.66 0.16
CA LYS A 152 -7.13 -8.63 0.98
C LYS A 152 -8.11 -9.46 0.14
N GLU A 153 -8.82 -8.84 -0.80
CA GLU A 153 -9.65 -9.56 -1.77
C GLU A 153 -8.81 -10.54 -2.60
N MET A 154 -7.66 -10.10 -3.09
CA MET A 154 -6.73 -10.92 -3.85
C MET A 154 -6.24 -12.15 -3.08
N LEU A 155 -6.13 -12.09 -1.73
CA LEU A 155 -5.80 -13.26 -0.90
C LEU A 155 -6.87 -14.35 -0.96
N SER A 156 -8.12 -13.97 -1.22
CA SER A 156 -9.25 -14.91 -1.22
C SER A 156 -9.42 -15.64 -2.55
N ILE A 157 -8.88 -15.08 -3.64
CA ILE A 157 -9.07 -15.59 -5.00
C ILE A 157 -7.79 -16.14 -5.62
N THR A 158 -6.62 -15.73 -5.15
CA THR A 158 -5.35 -16.28 -5.62
C THR A 158 -4.82 -17.31 -4.64
N SER A 159 -4.00 -18.24 -5.13
CA SER A 159 -3.18 -19.12 -4.29
C SER A 159 -2.05 -18.37 -3.57
N ALA A 160 -2.09 -17.03 -3.53
CA ALA A 160 -1.12 -16.23 -2.83
C ALA A 160 -1.14 -16.56 -1.36
N LYS A 161 0.03 -16.92 -0.86
CA LYS A 161 0.23 -17.56 0.43
C LYS A 161 0.20 -16.58 1.61
N TYR A 162 -0.49 -15.43 1.50
CA TYR A 162 -0.49 -14.46 2.59
C TYR A 162 -1.63 -14.68 3.55
N ASN A 163 -1.36 -14.55 4.84
CA ASN A 163 -2.35 -14.74 5.90
C ASN A 163 -3.16 -13.46 6.13
N ASN A 164 -2.49 -12.30 6.17
CA ASN A 164 -3.10 -10.99 6.35
C ASN A 164 -2.45 -9.91 5.49
N VAL A 165 -3.11 -8.74 5.43
CA VAL A 165 -2.57 -7.50 4.86
C VAL A 165 -2.61 -6.40 5.92
N TYR A 166 -1.46 -5.82 6.22
CA TYR A 166 -1.30 -4.68 7.12
C TYR A 166 -0.90 -3.43 6.33
N MET A 167 -1.56 -2.31 6.64
CA MET A 167 -1.18 -1.00 6.14
C MET A 167 -0.59 -0.19 7.29
N ILE A 168 0.67 0.20 7.17
CA ILE A 168 1.44 0.87 8.22
C ILE A 168 1.77 2.30 7.80
N PHE A 169 1.36 3.27 8.62
CA PHE A 169 1.76 4.66 8.47
C PHE A 169 2.94 4.95 9.38
N LEU A 170 4.06 5.38 8.81
CA LEU A 170 5.25 5.73 9.56
C LEU A 170 5.21 7.22 9.94
N ASN A 171 5.42 7.52 11.22
CA ASN A 171 5.46 8.89 11.73
C ASN A 171 6.91 9.46 11.63
N PRO A 172 7.12 10.65 11.05
CA PRO A 172 8.42 11.31 10.90
C PRO A 172 9.09 11.75 12.19
N THR A 173 8.43 11.75 13.36
CA THR A 173 9.17 12.01 14.60
C THR A 173 10.23 10.94 14.85
N LEU A 174 10.08 9.75 14.26
CA LEU A 174 11.18 8.80 14.11
C LEU A 174 12.27 9.40 13.21
N THR A 175 11.96 9.94 12.01
CA THR A 175 12.92 10.59 11.09
C THR A 175 13.67 11.81 11.64
N SER A 176 13.24 12.44 12.75
CA SER A 176 14.00 13.55 13.37
C SER A 176 15.24 13.12 14.17
N TYR A 177 15.39 11.83 14.47
CA TYR A 177 16.67 11.23 14.90
C TYR A 177 17.66 10.99 13.74
N PHE A 178 17.33 11.46 12.54
CA PHE A 178 18.02 11.14 11.28
C PHE A 178 18.48 12.39 10.51
N ALA A 179 18.81 13.47 11.24
CA ALA A 179 19.71 14.53 10.76
C ALA A 179 21.12 14.29 11.32
#